data_AF-A0AAI9YJ65-F1
#
_entry.id   AF-A0AAI9YJ65-F1
#
_cell.length_a   1.000
_cell.length_b   1.000
_cell.length_c   1.000
_cell.angle_alpha   90.00
_cell.angle_beta   90.00
_cell.angle_gamma   90.00
#
_symmetry.space_group_name_H-M   'P 1'
#
loop_
_entity.id
_entity.type
_entity.pdbx_description
1 polymer ?
#
loop_
_entity_poly.entity_id
_entity_poly.type
_entity_poly.pdbx_seq_one_letter_code
_entity_poly.pdbx_strand_id
1 'polypeptide(L)'
;MGSGMYKINMMFIRRPKGDEMDSNVEFFIDVAPNQILVTVHQRSVVLDDNHAITITLPNERQGGSALEVPGLGNVHVLASLLPPFSVGRNGPSLSRSRQYPAINMTSDDHPGMQWQLRPQDVGSLCYHLTELDQRNHGEETESHIMAVYHHAGGHPHHPVDHSEGVLLLPHSRDPQREMVAIGLVFLLLWHIRDLEYSKEKILSKLLARLGPRKPSG
;
A
#
# COMPACT_ATOMS: atom_id res chain seq x y z
N MET A 1 15.07 5.12 -12.44
CA MET A 1 13.66 5.47 -12.19
C MET A 1 13.63 6.48 -11.06
N GLY A 2 13.19 7.71 -11.32
CA GLY A 2 13.24 8.79 -10.32
C GLY A 2 13.31 10.21 -10.87
N SER A 3 13.57 10.42 -12.17
CA SER A 3 13.60 11.77 -12.73
C SER A 3 12.19 12.40 -12.77
N GLY A 4 12.10 13.72 -12.63
CA GLY A 4 10.83 14.46 -12.74
C GLY A 4 10.10 14.18 -14.06
N MET A 5 10.83 13.94 -15.15
CA MET A 5 10.26 13.56 -16.45
C MET A 5 9.52 12.22 -16.42
N TYR A 6 10.01 11.23 -15.67
CA TYR A 6 9.30 9.97 -15.51
C TYR A 6 7.94 10.19 -14.82
N LYS A 7 7.90 11.04 -13.79
CA LYS A 7 6.67 11.39 -13.07
C LYS A 7 5.68 12.15 -13.94
N ILE A 8 6.18 13.09 -14.74
CA ILE A 8 5.39 13.83 -15.73
C ILE A 8 4.79 12.86 -16.75
N ASN A 9 5.59 11.93 -17.29
CA ASN A 9 5.11 10.94 -18.24
C ASN A 9 4.03 10.04 -17.62
N MET A 10 4.16 9.63 -16.35
CA MET A 10 3.11 8.88 -15.65
C MET A 10 1.79 9.64 -15.58
N MET A 11 1.81 10.96 -15.36
CA MET A 11 0.58 11.78 -15.33
C MET A 11 -0.12 11.86 -16.69
N PHE A 12 0.59 11.59 -17.79
CA PHE A 12 0.03 11.57 -19.15
C PHE A 12 -0.40 10.18 -19.63
N ILE A 13 -0.16 9.12 -18.83
CA ILE A 13 -0.69 7.79 -19.15
C ILE A 13 -2.21 7.85 -19.08
N ARG A 14 -2.88 7.37 -20.14
CA ARG A 14 -4.34 7.29 -20.16
C ARG A 14 -4.80 6.37 -19.04
N ARG A 15 -5.76 6.85 -18.26
CA ARG A 15 -6.36 6.08 -17.18
C ARG A 15 -7.13 4.90 -17.79
N PRO A 16 -6.92 3.67 -17.31
CA PRO A 16 -7.78 2.55 -17.69
C PRO A 16 -9.19 2.85 -17.17
N LYS A 17 -10.18 2.87 -18.06
CA LYS A 17 -11.58 3.16 -17.72
C LYS A 17 -12.36 1.93 -17.27
N GLY A 18 -11.76 0.75 -17.42
CA GLY A 18 -12.40 -0.52 -17.07
C GLY A 18 -13.54 -0.94 -18.02
N ASP A 19 -13.78 -0.21 -19.11
CA ASP A 19 -14.82 -0.46 -20.13
C ASP A 19 -14.38 -1.48 -21.20
N GLU A 20 -13.40 -2.32 -20.87
CA GLU A 20 -12.81 -3.42 -21.66
C GLU A 20 -12.17 -3.05 -23.01
N MET A 21 -12.51 -1.89 -23.60
CA MET A 21 -12.05 -1.50 -24.94
C MET A 21 -10.68 -0.81 -24.94
N ASP A 22 -10.30 -0.14 -23.84
CA ASP A 22 -9.08 0.68 -23.80
C ASP A 22 -7.89 0.00 -23.08
N SER A 23 -8.10 -1.11 -22.36
CA SER A 23 -7.04 -1.73 -21.52
C SER A 23 -7.24 -3.23 -21.30
N ASN A 24 -6.16 -4.01 -21.40
CA ASN A 24 -6.14 -5.42 -21.01
C ASN A 24 -6.26 -5.54 -19.48
N VAL A 25 -7.45 -5.88 -18.98
CA VAL A 25 -7.68 -6.11 -17.54
C VAL A 25 -7.26 -7.53 -17.20
N GLU A 26 -6.20 -7.69 -16.43
CA GLU A 26 -5.63 -9.01 -16.08
C GLU A 26 -6.04 -9.49 -14.69
N PHE A 27 -6.38 -8.59 -13.77
CA PHE A 27 -6.75 -8.93 -12.40
C PHE A 27 -8.00 -8.17 -11.95
N PHE A 28 -8.82 -8.82 -11.12
CA PHE A 28 -9.97 -8.24 -10.44
C PHE A 28 -9.72 -8.21 -8.93
N ILE A 29 -10.23 -7.17 -8.28
CA ILE A 29 -10.18 -7.01 -6.83
C ILE A 29 -11.61 -6.84 -6.34
N ASP A 30 -12.11 -7.84 -5.62
CA ASP A 30 -13.46 -7.85 -5.08
C ASP A 30 -13.41 -7.62 -3.58
N VAL A 31 -14.05 -6.54 -3.13
CA VAL A 31 -14.20 -6.24 -1.70
C VAL A 31 -15.55 -6.78 -1.25
N ALA A 32 -15.53 -7.71 -0.29
CA ALA A 32 -16.76 -8.29 0.23
C ALA A 32 -17.63 -7.22 0.91
N PRO A 33 -18.97 -7.39 0.94
CA PRO A 33 -19.88 -6.41 1.55
C PRO A 33 -19.59 -6.13 3.04
N ASN A 34 -18.98 -7.10 3.72
CA ASN A 34 -18.57 -6.95 5.13
C ASN A 34 -17.31 -6.10 5.31
N GLN A 35 -16.62 -5.73 4.23
CA GLN A 35 -15.36 -4.97 4.21
C GLN A 35 -14.24 -5.57 5.07
N ILE A 36 -14.32 -6.89 5.30
CA ILE A 36 -13.31 -7.65 6.05
C ILE A 36 -12.50 -8.51 5.08
N LEU A 37 -13.16 -9.02 4.05
CA LEU A 37 -12.54 -9.89 3.06
C LEU A 37 -12.34 -9.14 1.75
N VAL A 38 -11.17 -9.30 1.15
CA VAL A 38 -10.87 -8.84 -0.20
C VAL A 38 -10.27 -9.99 -0.98
N THR A 39 -10.75 -10.23 -2.19
CA THR A 39 -10.26 -11.31 -3.03
C THR A 39 -9.62 -10.72 -4.28
N VAL A 40 -8.44 -11.23 -4.64
CA VAL A 40 -7.76 -10.87 -5.89
C VAL A 40 -7.81 -12.08 -6.80
N HIS A 41 -8.39 -11.90 -7.98
CA HIS A 41 -8.56 -12.95 -8.98
C HIS A 41 -7.82 -12.60 -10.26
N GLN A 42 -7.13 -13.56 -10.84
CA GLN A 42 -6.68 -13.43 -12.22
C GLN A 42 -7.86 -13.60 -13.18
N ARG A 43 -7.95 -12.74 -14.20
CA ARG A 43 -8.93 -12.89 -15.29
C ARG A 43 -8.61 -14.16 -16.07
N SER A 44 -9.46 -15.16 -15.95
CA SER A 44 -9.43 -16.40 -16.74
C SER A 44 -10.83 -16.71 -17.27
N VAL A 45 -10.88 -17.39 -18.42
CA VAL A 45 -12.15 -17.89 -19.00
C VAL A 45 -12.70 -19.08 -18.18
N VAL A 46 -11.84 -19.72 -17.39
CA VAL A 46 -12.20 -20.80 -16.48
C VAL A 46 -12.09 -20.26 -15.05
N LEU A 47 -13.22 -20.15 -14.34
CA LEU A 47 -13.19 -19.92 -12.89
C LEU A 47 -12.63 -21.19 -12.25
N ASP A 48 -11.39 -21.10 -11.79
CA ASP A 48 -10.76 -22.09 -10.93
C ASP A 48 -10.28 -21.37 -9.67
N ASP A 49 -10.77 -21.80 -8.51
CA ASP A 49 -10.48 -21.22 -7.20
C ASP A 49 -8.97 -21.23 -6.87
N ASN A 50 -8.18 -22.05 -7.58
CA ASN A 50 -6.72 -22.03 -7.50
C ASN A 50 -6.05 -20.75 -8.01
N HIS A 51 -6.79 -19.83 -8.62
CA HIS A 51 -6.25 -18.58 -9.18
C HIS A 51 -6.70 -17.33 -8.40
N ALA A 52 -7.01 -17.51 -7.12
CA ALA A 52 -7.43 -16.44 -6.23
C ALA A 52 -6.54 -16.36 -4.99
N ILE A 53 -6.29 -15.16 -4.49
CA ILE A 53 -5.79 -14.96 -3.13
C ILE A 53 -6.83 -14.20 -2.31
N THR A 54 -6.89 -14.50 -1.02
CA THR A 54 -7.84 -13.88 -0.10
C THR A 54 -7.10 -13.07 0.94
N ILE A 55 -7.48 -11.82 1.11
CA ILE A 55 -6.96 -10.88 2.08
C ILE A 55 -7.99 -10.74 3.19
N THR A 56 -7.58 -10.96 4.43
CA THR A 56 -8.36 -10.59 5.61
C THR A 56 -7.81 -9.28 6.16
N LEU A 57 -8.65 -8.25 6.14
CA LEU A 57 -8.34 -6.92 6.63
C LEU A 57 -8.29 -6.88 8.15
N PRO A 58 -7.44 -6.01 8.72
CA PRO A 58 -7.26 -5.93 10.16
C PRO A 58 -8.54 -5.38 10.80
N ASN A 59 -8.99 -6.04 11.86
CA ASN A 59 -10.14 -5.62 12.65
C ASN A 59 -9.79 -5.57 14.15
N GLU A 60 -10.67 -4.98 14.96
CA GLU A 60 -10.46 -4.82 16.42
C GLU A 60 -10.24 -6.16 17.16
N ARG A 61 -10.62 -7.30 16.56
CA ARG A 61 -10.50 -8.62 17.17
C ARG A 61 -9.23 -9.37 16.78
N GLN A 62 -8.65 -9.10 15.61
CA GLN A 62 -7.53 -9.88 15.06
C GLN A 62 -6.20 -9.13 14.97
N GLY A 63 -6.15 -7.81 15.17
CA GLY A 63 -4.91 -7.04 15.37
C GLY A 63 -3.94 -6.94 14.18
N GLY A 64 -3.98 -7.90 13.24
CA GLY A 64 -3.14 -7.96 12.03
C GLY A 64 -3.94 -8.41 10.81
N SER A 65 -3.31 -8.30 9.65
CA SER A 65 -3.88 -8.76 8.37
C SER A 65 -3.40 -10.17 8.07
N ALA A 66 -4.17 -10.91 7.28
CA ALA A 66 -3.78 -12.25 6.83
C ALA A 66 -3.98 -12.37 5.32
N LEU A 67 -3.12 -13.15 4.68
CA LEU A 67 -3.18 -13.46 3.26
C LEU A 67 -3.25 -14.97 3.09
N GLU A 68 -4.35 -15.47 2.54
CA GLU A 68 -4.49 -16.86 2.13
C GLU A 68 -4.09 -16.98 0.66
N VAL A 69 -3.05 -17.76 0.42
CA VAL A 69 -2.44 -17.93 -0.89
C VAL A 69 -2.43 -19.42 -1.24
N PRO A 70 -2.97 -19.83 -2.40
CA PRO A 70 -2.94 -21.23 -2.84
C PRO A 70 -1.52 -21.80 -2.84
N GLY A 71 -1.34 -22.97 -2.23
CA GLY A 71 -0.03 -23.64 -2.12
C GLY A 71 0.92 -23.08 -1.05
N LEU A 72 0.67 -21.87 -0.55
CA LEU A 72 1.45 -21.23 0.52
C LEU A 72 0.69 -21.20 1.87
N GLY A 73 -0.63 -21.35 1.83
CA GLY A 73 -1.48 -21.34 3.03
C GLY A 73 -1.76 -19.93 3.54
N ASN A 74 -2.03 -19.83 4.84
CA ASN A 74 -2.33 -18.55 5.49
C ASN A 74 -1.03 -17.89 5.99
N VAL A 75 -0.79 -16.67 5.53
CA VAL A 75 0.40 -15.88 5.85
C VAL A 75 0.02 -14.63 6.60
N HIS A 76 0.71 -14.38 7.71
CA HIS A 76 0.51 -13.17 8.49
C HIS A 76 1.18 -11.96 7.85
N VAL A 77 0.44 -10.86 7.78
CA VAL A 77 0.90 -9.58 7.27
C VAL A 77 0.81 -8.53 8.37
N LEU A 78 1.97 -7.98 8.73
CA LEU A 78 2.13 -7.00 9.79
C LEU A 78 2.43 -5.63 9.21
N ALA A 79 1.68 -4.63 9.66
CA ALA A 79 1.96 -3.24 9.39
C ALA A 79 2.73 -2.61 10.55
N SER A 80 3.82 -1.91 10.25
CA SER A 80 4.55 -1.08 11.21
C SER A 80 4.64 0.35 10.72
N LEU A 81 4.79 1.30 11.65
CA LEU A 81 4.95 2.70 11.29
C LEU A 81 6.43 3.04 11.15
N LEU A 82 6.80 3.57 9.99
CA LEU A 82 8.14 4.09 9.79
C LEU A 82 8.32 5.38 10.61
N PRO A 83 9.52 5.61 11.16
CA PRO A 83 9.86 6.89 11.77
C PRO A 83 9.55 8.05 10.81
N PRO A 84 9.06 9.18 11.30
CA PRO A 84 8.76 10.32 10.45
C PRO A 84 10.03 10.81 9.74
N PHE A 85 9.94 10.95 8.42
CA PHE A 85 11.04 11.48 7.62
C PHE A 85 11.05 13.00 7.66
N SER A 86 12.14 13.60 8.16
CA SER A 86 12.42 15.02 7.98
C SER A 86 13.13 15.23 6.64
N VAL A 87 12.38 15.54 5.58
CA VAL A 87 12.99 15.99 4.33
C VAL A 87 13.50 17.41 4.57
N GLY A 88 14.82 17.56 4.64
CA GLY A 88 15.49 18.81 5.02
C GLY A 88 15.02 19.97 4.15
N ARG A 89 14.36 20.95 4.76
CA ARG A 89 14.19 22.28 4.18
C ARG A 89 14.50 23.30 5.25
N ASN A 90 15.59 24.04 5.03
CA ASN A 90 15.88 25.29 5.72
C ASN A 90 14.80 26.31 5.32
N GLY A 91 13.69 26.34 6.03
CA GLY A 91 12.61 27.31 5.83
C GLY A 91 11.44 27.05 6.78
N PRO A 92 10.77 28.11 7.29
CA PRO A 92 9.70 27.98 8.26
C PRO A 92 8.40 27.60 7.55
N SER A 93 8.31 26.38 7.02
CA SER A 93 7.03 25.78 6.66
C SER A 93 6.72 24.70 7.67
N LEU A 94 5.48 24.66 8.13
CA LEU A 94 4.88 23.66 9.03
C LEU A 94 4.95 22.25 8.42
N SER A 95 6.15 21.69 8.31
CA SER A 95 6.42 20.35 7.82
C SER A 95 5.87 19.37 8.85
N ARG A 96 4.58 19.05 8.78
CA ARG A 96 3.98 17.97 9.56
C ARG A 96 4.77 16.71 9.25
N SER A 97 5.45 16.18 10.26
CA SER A 97 6.08 14.86 10.23
C SER A 97 5.03 13.83 9.86
N ARG A 98 5.00 13.39 8.60
CA ARG A 98 4.07 12.37 8.13
C ARG A 98 4.72 11.00 8.30
N GLN A 99 4.07 10.14 9.07
CA GLN A 99 4.42 8.73 9.18
C GLN A 99 3.76 7.96 8.04
N TYR A 100 4.49 6.96 7.55
CA TYR A 100 4.06 6.06 6.49
C TYR A 100 4.17 4.62 6.98
N PRO A 101 3.22 3.74 6.61
CA PRO A 101 3.30 2.34 6.98
C PRO A 101 4.38 1.63 6.16
N ALA A 102 5.03 0.66 6.78
CA ALA A 102 5.74 -0.44 6.13
C ALA A 102 4.93 -1.73 6.34
N ILE A 103 4.86 -2.57 5.31
CA ILE A 103 4.13 -3.84 5.35
C ILE A 103 5.15 -4.97 5.25
N ASN A 104 5.04 -5.93 6.16
CA ASN A 104 5.88 -7.12 6.23
C ASN A 104 4.99 -8.35 6.16
N MET A 105 5.29 -9.23 5.22
CA MET A 105 4.73 -10.57 5.09
C MET A 105 5.78 -11.56 5.55
N THR A 106 5.45 -12.36 6.56
CA THR A 106 6.35 -13.39 7.10
C THR A 106 5.72 -14.75 6.90
N SER A 107 6.45 -15.66 6.27
CA SER A 107 6.09 -17.08 6.14
C SER A 107 7.18 -17.92 6.78
N ASP A 108 6.79 -19.04 7.39
CA ASP A 108 7.71 -20.01 7.99
C ASP A 108 8.40 -20.86 6.91
N ASP A 109 7.70 -21.15 5.82
CA ASP A 109 8.14 -22.06 4.76
C ASP A 109 8.69 -21.34 3.52
N HIS A 110 8.48 -20.03 3.42
CA HIS A 110 8.83 -19.23 2.24
C HIS A 110 9.54 -17.93 2.63
N PRO A 111 10.40 -17.39 1.75
CA PRO A 111 11.02 -16.10 2.00
C PRO A 111 9.96 -15.03 2.21
N GLY A 112 10.17 -14.21 3.24
CA GLY A 112 9.24 -13.13 3.56
C GLY A 112 9.25 -12.06 2.48
N MET A 113 8.30 -11.13 2.54
CA MET A 113 8.29 -9.97 1.65
C MET A 113 8.05 -8.69 2.44
N GLN A 114 8.68 -7.59 2.02
CA GLN A 114 8.52 -6.31 2.68
C GLN A 114 8.37 -5.17 1.68
N TRP A 115 7.36 -4.31 1.87
CA TRP A 115 7.31 -3.01 1.23
C TRP A 115 8.18 -2.01 1.99
N GLN A 116 9.27 -1.59 1.37
CA GLN A 116 10.19 -0.59 1.90
C GLN A 116 9.95 0.77 1.24
N LEU A 117 9.72 1.81 2.05
CA LEU A 117 9.63 3.17 1.53
C LEU A 117 11.02 3.65 1.10
N ARG A 118 11.12 4.11 -0.15
CA ARG A 118 12.31 4.75 -0.70
C ARG A 118 12.00 6.24 -0.89
N PRO A 119 12.34 7.09 0.10
CA PRO A 119 12.17 8.53 -0.05
C PRO A 119 13.16 9.03 -1.09
N GLN A 120 12.68 9.25 -2.32
CA GLN A 120 13.52 9.71 -3.42
C GLN A 120 13.38 11.22 -3.64
N ASP A 121 12.19 11.81 -3.39
CA ASP A 121 11.92 13.24 -3.59
C ASP A 121 10.79 13.77 -2.67
N VAL A 122 10.71 15.09 -2.51
CA VAL A 122 9.59 15.79 -1.85
C VAL A 122 8.29 15.53 -2.63
N GLY A 123 7.30 14.91 -1.98
CA GLY A 123 5.92 14.81 -2.49
C GLY A 123 5.61 13.58 -3.36
N SER A 124 6.51 12.61 -3.50
CA SER A 124 6.24 11.35 -4.18
C SER A 124 6.67 10.18 -3.30
N LEU A 125 5.73 9.28 -2.97
CA LEU A 125 6.03 8.07 -2.21
C LEU A 125 6.32 6.94 -3.20
N CYS A 126 7.49 6.35 -3.06
CA CYS A 126 7.92 5.19 -3.80
C CYS A 126 8.17 4.06 -2.81
N TYR A 127 7.50 2.93 -3.02
CA TYR A 127 7.70 1.72 -2.24
C TYR A 127 8.34 0.66 -3.14
N HIS A 128 9.33 -0.05 -2.61
CA HIS A 128 9.95 -1.19 -3.25
C HIS A 128 9.54 -2.44 -2.47
N LEU A 129 8.99 -3.44 -3.14
CA LEU A 129 8.73 -4.74 -2.55
C LEU A 129 10.01 -5.55 -2.68
N THR A 130 10.56 -6.01 -1.56
CA THR A 130 11.77 -6.81 -1.53
C THR A 130 11.51 -8.15 -0.85
N GLU A 131 12.15 -9.18 -1.36
CA GLU A 131 12.19 -10.49 -0.72
C GLU A 131 13.12 -10.44 0.52
N LEU A 132 12.64 -10.94 1.65
CA LEU A 132 13.38 -11.05 2.90
C LEU A 132 14.09 -12.41 2.91
N ASP A 133 15.39 -12.40 2.65
CA ASP A 133 16.20 -13.59 2.72
C ASP A 133 16.53 -13.92 4.18
N GLN A 134 15.84 -14.91 4.76
CA GLN A 134 16.03 -15.30 6.16
C GLN A 134 17.38 -16.03 6.40
N ARG A 135 18.11 -16.39 5.33
CA ARG A 135 19.33 -17.21 5.43
C ARG A 135 20.63 -16.42 5.52
N ASN A 136 20.62 -15.13 5.22
CA ASN A 136 21.83 -14.31 5.12
C ASN A 136 21.92 -13.26 6.23
N HIS A 137 22.35 -13.69 7.42
CA HIS A 137 22.60 -12.82 8.57
C HIS A 137 23.95 -12.06 8.54
N GLY A 138 24.65 -11.98 7.39
CA GLY A 138 26.05 -11.53 7.40
C GLY A 138 26.59 -10.75 6.22
N GLU A 139 25.94 -10.76 5.05
CA GLU A 139 26.43 -10.02 3.88
C GLU A 139 25.29 -9.18 3.31
N GLU A 140 25.59 -7.91 3.03
CA GLU A 140 24.70 -6.91 2.45
C GLU A 140 24.42 -7.28 0.99
N THR A 141 23.71 -8.39 0.78
CA THR A 141 23.28 -8.83 -0.55
C THR A 141 22.22 -7.83 -1.02
N GLU A 142 22.38 -7.29 -2.23
CA GLU A 142 21.40 -6.40 -2.83
C GLU A 142 20.02 -7.06 -2.79
N SER A 143 19.09 -6.49 -2.01
CA SER A 143 17.76 -7.07 -1.84
C SER A 143 17.04 -7.14 -3.19
N HIS A 144 16.55 -8.33 -3.53
CA HIS A 144 15.89 -8.57 -4.82
C HIS A 144 14.55 -7.80 -4.87
N ILE A 145 14.43 -6.85 -5.79
CA ILE A 145 13.23 -6.02 -5.97
C ILE A 145 12.19 -6.82 -6.77
N MET A 146 11.07 -7.12 -6.11
CA MET A 146 9.95 -7.90 -6.63
C MET A 146 8.87 -7.03 -7.27
N ALA A 147 8.72 -5.78 -6.83
CA ALA A 147 7.77 -4.83 -7.39
C ALA A 147 8.12 -3.41 -6.95
N VAL A 148 7.63 -2.41 -7.68
CA VAL A 148 7.76 -1.00 -7.30
C VAL A 148 6.40 -0.32 -7.36
N TYR A 149 5.96 0.26 -6.25
CA TYR A 149 4.73 1.04 -6.20
C TYR A 149 5.02 2.53 -6.10
N HIS A 150 4.59 3.29 -7.10
CA HIS A 150 4.62 4.74 -7.10
C HIS A 150 3.24 5.28 -6.74
N HIS A 151 3.13 5.88 -5.56
CA HIS A 151 1.90 6.55 -5.15
C HIS A 151 1.77 7.91 -5.84
N ALA A 152 0.64 8.13 -6.51
CA ALA A 152 0.26 9.41 -7.09
C ALA A 152 -0.57 10.19 -6.06
N GLY A 153 0.11 10.91 -5.19
CA GLY A 153 -0.55 11.68 -4.13
C GLY A 153 0.42 12.63 -3.44
N GLY A 154 0.55 13.83 -4.02
CA GLY A 154 1.34 14.94 -3.46
C GLY A 154 0.52 15.94 -2.66
N HIS A 155 -0.78 15.70 -2.46
CA HIS A 155 -1.65 16.65 -1.78
C HIS A 155 -1.63 16.45 -0.25
N PRO A 156 -1.60 17.55 0.54
CA PRO A 156 -1.59 17.49 2.01
C PRO A 156 -2.87 16.90 2.60
N HIS A 157 -3.91 16.76 1.78
CA HIS A 157 -5.15 16.06 2.05
C HIS A 157 -5.33 15.06 0.91
N HIS A 158 -5.09 13.77 1.13
CA HIS A 158 -5.52 12.79 0.12
C HIS A 158 -7.04 12.90 -0.03
N PRO A 159 -7.58 12.86 -1.26
CA PRO A 159 -8.99 12.59 -1.41
C PRO A 159 -9.26 11.24 -0.75
N VAL A 160 -10.03 11.28 0.33
CA VAL A 160 -10.30 10.13 1.21
C VAL A 160 -10.99 8.99 0.43
N ASP A 161 -11.56 9.32 -0.74
CA ASP A 161 -12.42 8.44 -1.51
C ASP A 161 -11.66 7.53 -2.49
N HIS A 162 -10.43 7.86 -2.89
CA HIS A 162 -9.63 7.00 -3.78
C HIS A 162 -8.13 7.26 -3.67
N SER A 163 -7.33 6.22 -3.96
CA SER A 163 -5.86 6.35 -4.08
C SER A 163 -5.47 6.13 -5.53
N GLU A 164 -4.58 6.97 -6.05
CA GLU A 164 -4.00 6.80 -7.38
C GLU A 164 -2.54 6.36 -7.26
N GLY A 165 -2.08 5.57 -8.22
CA GLY A 165 -0.69 5.11 -8.27
C GLY A 165 -0.43 4.15 -9.41
N VAL A 166 0.85 3.79 -9.55
CA VAL A 166 1.34 2.84 -10.56
C VAL A 166 2.10 1.74 -9.83
N LEU A 167 1.68 0.49 -10.04
CA LEU A 167 2.41 -0.70 -9.61
C LEU A 167 3.19 -1.24 -10.81
N LEU A 168 4.51 -1.31 -10.67
CA LEU A 168 5.41 -1.92 -11.64
C LEU A 168 5.74 -3.32 -11.15
N LEU A 169 5.37 -4.31 -11.97
CA LEU A 169 5.69 -5.71 -11.76
C LEU A 169 6.81 -6.11 -12.74
N PRO A 170 7.74 -7.00 -12.34
CA PRO A 170 8.69 -7.59 -13.25
C PRO A 170 7.93 -8.32 -14.35
N HIS A 171 8.55 -8.44 -15.53
CA HIS A 171 8.01 -9.25 -16.61
C HIS A 171 8.18 -10.75 -16.29
N SER A 172 7.47 -11.21 -15.26
CA SER A 172 7.39 -12.60 -14.86
C SER A 172 6.13 -13.22 -15.47
N ARG A 173 6.07 -14.55 -15.55
CA ARG A 173 4.83 -15.26 -15.92
C ARG A 173 4.22 -15.98 -14.72
N ASP A 174 4.49 -15.47 -13.52
CA ASP A 174 4.00 -16.06 -12.27
C ASP A 174 2.83 -15.21 -11.74
N PRO A 175 1.58 -15.55 -12.13
CA PRO A 175 0.42 -14.77 -11.72
C PRO A 175 0.20 -14.80 -10.22
N GLN A 176 0.67 -15.84 -9.52
CA GLN A 176 0.53 -15.93 -8.07
C GLN A 176 1.40 -14.89 -7.37
N ARG A 177 2.65 -14.72 -7.80
CA ARG A 177 3.53 -13.66 -7.28
C ARG A 177 2.96 -12.26 -7.55
N GLU A 178 2.40 -12.05 -8.74
CA GLU A 178 1.77 -10.79 -9.11
C GLU A 178 0.55 -10.48 -8.25
N MET A 179 -0.32 -11.48 -8.03
CA MET A 179 -1.45 -11.36 -7.11
C MET A 179 -0.98 -11.03 -5.69
N VAL A 180 0.06 -11.69 -5.18
CA VAL A 180 0.63 -11.38 -3.84
C VAL A 180 1.11 -9.93 -3.79
N ALA A 181 1.84 -9.45 -4.81
CA ALA A 181 2.28 -8.05 -4.87
C ALA A 181 1.09 -7.07 -4.89
N ILE A 182 0.04 -7.38 -5.66
CA ILE A 182 -1.22 -6.60 -5.69
C ILE A 182 -1.90 -6.62 -4.31
N GLY A 183 -2.02 -7.77 -3.66
CA GLY A 183 -2.65 -7.90 -2.34
C GLY A 183 -1.88 -7.13 -1.26
N LEU A 184 -0.55 -7.19 -1.29
CA LEU A 184 0.28 -6.41 -0.37
C LEU A 184 0.19 -4.90 -0.63
N VAL A 185 0.08 -4.46 -1.90
CA VAL A 185 -0.13 -3.03 -2.19
C VAL A 185 -1.51 -2.57 -1.75
N PHE A 186 -2.53 -3.42 -1.85
CA PHE A 186 -3.86 -3.14 -1.34
C PHE A 186 -3.82 -2.91 0.17
N LEU A 187 -3.19 -3.80 0.93
CA LEU A 187 -2.99 -3.65 2.37
C LEU A 187 -2.20 -2.39 2.73
N LEU A 188 -1.15 -2.08 1.97
CA LEU A 188 -0.40 -0.84 2.15
C LEU A 188 -1.30 0.40 2.02
N LEU A 189 -2.12 0.45 0.97
CA LEU A 189 -3.06 1.55 0.72
C LEU A 189 -4.16 1.62 1.77
N TRP A 190 -4.66 0.48 2.24
CA TRP A 190 -5.60 0.40 3.36
C TRP A 190 -5.02 1.06 4.61
N HIS A 191 -3.80 0.69 5.01
CA HIS A 191 -3.14 1.28 6.18
C HIS A 191 -2.82 2.77 6.01
N ILE A 192 -2.48 3.22 4.80
CA ILE A 192 -2.30 4.66 4.52
C ILE A 192 -3.59 5.42 4.82
N ARG A 193 -4.76 4.91 4.39
CA ARG A 193 -6.07 5.55 4.63
C ARG A 193 -6.48 5.51 6.10
N ASP A 194 -6.31 4.38 6.78
CA ASP A 194 -6.65 4.25 8.20
C ASP A 194 -5.88 5.26 9.09
N LEU A 195 -4.60 5.50 8.76
CA LEU A 195 -3.79 6.50 9.44
C LEU A 195 -4.28 7.94 9.24
N GLU A 196 -4.90 8.23 8.10
CA GLU A 196 -5.48 9.55 7.83
C GLU A 196 -6.79 9.74 8.58
N TYR A 197 -7.70 8.76 8.48
CA TYR A 197 -8.97 8.78 9.19
C TYR A 197 -8.80 8.91 10.71
N SER A 198 -7.84 8.16 11.28
CA SER A 198 -7.50 8.24 12.69
C SER A 198 -7.04 9.64 13.12
N LYS A 199 -6.24 10.32 12.30
CA LYS A 199 -5.77 11.69 12.57
C LYS A 199 -6.91 12.70 12.53
N GLU A 200 -7.80 12.60 11.55
CA GLU A 200 -8.98 13.47 11.44
C GLU A 200 -9.92 13.32 12.63
N LYS A 201 -10.14 12.08 13.09
CA LYS A 201 -10.96 11.79 14.28
C LYS A 201 -10.35 12.38 15.56
N ILE A 202 -9.02 12.40 15.69
CA ILE A 202 -8.33 13.03 16.83
C ILE A 202 -8.44 14.55 16.75
N LEU A 203 -8.19 15.13 15.57
CA LEU A 203 -8.26 16.59 15.37
C LEU A 203 -9.68 17.12 15.59
N SER A 204 -10.70 16.45 15.06
CA SER A 204 -12.11 16.80 15.28
C SER A 204 -12.50 16.72 16.76
N LYS A 205 -12.07 15.68 17.49
CA LYS A 205 -12.26 15.60 18.94
C LYS A 205 -11.57 16.72 19.71
N LEU A 206 -10.35 17.10 19.33
CA LEU A 206 -9.62 18.20 19.97
C LEU A 206 -10.29 19.55 19.71
N LEU A 207 -10.72 19.81 18.47
CA LEU A 207 -11.43 21.04 18.11
C LEU A 207 -12.79 21.14 18.81
N ALA A 208 -13.52 20.02 18.94
CA ALA A 208 -14.77 19.98 19.69
C ALA A 208 -14.59 20.32 21.19
N ARG A 209 -13.44 19.96 21.78
CA ARG A 209 -13.10 20.30 23.18
C ARG A 209 -12.65 21.75 23.35
N LEU A 210 -12.27 22.42 22.27
CA LEU A 210 -11.84 23.83 22.24
C LEU A 210 -12.97 24.79 21.84
N GLY A 211 -14.22 24.31 21.75
CA GLY A 211 -15.40 25.11 21.43
C GLY A 211 -15.58 26.33 22.36
N PRO A 212 -16.27 27.39 21.89
CA PRO A 212 -16.13 28.73 22.42
C PRO A 212 -16.65 28.84 23.86
N ARG A 213 -15.80 29.35 24.77
CA ARG A 213 -16.26 29.85 26.07
C ARG A 213 -17.28 30.95 25.80
N LYS A 214 -18.55 30.71 26.15
CA LYS A 214 -19.57 31.78 26.19
C LYS A 214 -19.03 32.91 27.07
N PRO A 215 -19.08 34.17 26.63
CA PRO A 215 -18.84 35.27 27.55
C PRO A 215 -19.97 35.23 28.58
N SER A 216 -19.60 35.07 29.85
CA SER A 216 -20.47 35.30 30.99
C SER A 216 -20.87 36.78 30.99
N GLY A 217 -22.12 37.04 30.62
CA GLY A 217 -22.78 38.32 30.87
C GLY A 217 -23.14 38.49 32.34
#